data_AF-A0A924PTV0-F1
#
_entry.id   AF-A0A924PTV0-F1
#
_cell.length_a   1.000
_cell.length_b   1.000
_cell.length_c   1.000
_cell.angle_alpha   90.00
_cell.angle_beta   90.00
_cell.angle_gamma   90.00
#
_symmetry.space_group_name_H-M   'P 1'
#
loop_
_entity.id
_entity.type
_entity.pdbx_description
1 polymer ?
#
loop_
_entity_poly.entity_id
_entity_poly.type
_entity_poly.pdbx_seq_one_letter_code
_entity_poly.pdbx_strand_id
1 'polypeptide(L)'
;MNWFDNVSSDSDQRIAPACLYQGHWQHRLHAHGDLLMCRVVIDVIEPRVVAAQVVEQGLIEDLDASQLEALNQAMLAQEVHHQPTAWGLTVCAMLPLWAKPTFSDSQIEEMERIQGYLIDASDDSVDTVLQLRDHFLQGICMTCEDVHRAVRQPDEYGTGMRKGGRGLAS
;
A
#
# COMPACT_ATOMS: atom_id res chain seq x y z
N MET A 1 25.88 8.34 16.08
CA MET A 1 24.57 8.73 16.63
C MET A 1 23.64 8.87 15.44
N ASN A 2 22.67 7.97 15.30
CA ASN A 2 21.73 7.97 14.17
C ASN A 2 20.69 9.05 14.42
N TRP A 3 20.57 10.01 13.50
CA TRP A 3 19.78 11.24 13.70
C TRP A 3 18.26 11.02 13.55
N PHE A 4 17.79 9.78 13.52
CA PHE A 4 16.54 9.34 12.90
C PHE A 4 15.80 8.26 13.71
N ASP A 5 15.93 8.26 15.03
CA ASP A 5 15.41 7.21 15.89
C ASP A 5 13.92 7.46 16.19
N ASN A 6 12.97 7.45 15.24
CA ASN A 6 12.51 6.23 14.52
C ASN A 6 12.09 6.26 13.02
N VAL A 7 11.87 7.34 12.27
CA VAL A 7 11.77 8.74 12.67
C VAL A 7 10.34 9.05 13.03
N SER A 8 10.15 9.41 14.30
CA SER A 8 9.35 10.56 14.70
C SER A 8 10.00 11.12 15.96
N SER A 9 10.25 12.43 15.98
CA SER A 9 10.87 13.15 17.11
C SER A 9 9.85 13.90 17.96
N ASP A 10 8.64 14.10 17.45
CA ASP A 10 7.57 14.88 18.10
C ASP A 10 6.27 14.06 18.30
N SER A 11 6.13 12.87 17.70
CA SER A 11 5.02 11.96 18.01
C SER A 11 5.40 11.01 19.16
N ASP A 12 4.46 10.74 20.06
CA ASP A 12 4.62 9.73 21.12
C ASP A 12 4.71 8.30 20.56
N GLN A 13 4.50 8.09 19.25
CA GLN A 13 4.47 6.78 18.59
C GLN A 13 5.57 6.63 17.55
N ARG A 14 6.52 5.75 17.89
CA ARG A 14 7.56 5.28 16.97
C ARG A 14 6.92 4.48 15.85
N ILE A 15 7.10 4.90 14.59
CA ILE A 15 6.75 4.05 13.44
C ILE A 15 7.83 2.98 13.30
N ALA A 16 7.42 1.73 13.39
CA ALA A 16 8.33 0.62 13.19
C ALA A 16 8.65 0.47 11.69
N PRO A 17 9.90 0.13 11.32
CA PRO A 17 10.22 -0.17 9.93
C PRO A 17 9.34 -1.28 9.39
N ALA A 18 8.80 -1.11 8.19
CA ALA A 18 7.96 -2.13 7.56
C ALA A 18 8.78 -3.38 7.22
N CYS A 19 8.12 -4.54 7.20
CA CYS A 19 8.73 -5.78 6.72
C CYS A 19 7.80 -6.40 5.68
N LEU A 20 8.06 -6.09 4.41
CA LEU A 20 7.17 -6.48 3.33
C LEU A 20 7.44 -7.91 2.87
N TYR A 21 6.37 -8.65 2.62
CA TYR A 21 6.37 -9.94 1.94
C TYR A 21 5.43 -9.89 0.75
N GLN A 22 5.85 -10.47 -0.38
CA GLN A 22 5.04 -10.58 -1.58
C GLN A 22 4.86 -12.03 -2.00
N GLY A 23 3.75 -12.31 -2.66
CA GLY A 23 3.49 -13.62 -3.23
C GLY A 23 2.12 -13.70 -3.90
N HIS A 24 1.63 -14.93 -4.06
CA HIS A 24 0.32 -15.19 -4.62
C HIS A 24 -0.62 -15.71 -3.54
N TRP A 25 -1.89 -15.37 -3.67
CA TRP A 25 -2.93 -15.75 -2.73
C TRP A 25 -4.23 -16.04 -3.46
N GLN A 26 -4.98 -17.05 -3.01
CA GLN A 26 -6.29 -17.34 -3.55
C GLN A 26 -7.38 -16.74 -2.64
N HIS A 27 -8.25 -15.91 -3.20
CA HIS A 27 -9.29 -15.25 -2.44
C HIS A 27 -10.60 -15.17 -3.23
N ARG A 28 -11.72 -15.28 -2.52
CA ARG A 28 -13.05 -15.02 -3.09
C ARG A 28 -13.42 -13.57 -2.78
N LEU A 29 -13.52 -12.73 -3.80
CA LEU A 29 -13.92 -11.32 -3.61
C LEU A 29 -15.36 -11.19 -3.08
N HIS A 30 -16.21 -12.17 -3.32
CA HIS A 30 -17.61 -12.21 -2.88
C HIS A 30 -17.96 -13.59 -2.32
N ALA A 31 -18.92 -13.67 -1.39
CA ALA A 31 -19.27 -14.90 -0.66
C ALA A 31 -19.63 -16.11 -1.56
N HIS A 32 -20.11 -15.85 -2.77
CA HIS A 32 -20.50 -16.88 -3.76
C HIS A 32 -19.69 -16.79 -5.06
N GLY A 33 -18.59 -16.03 -5.07
CA GLY A 33 -17.72 -15.89 -6.23
C GLY A 33 -16.72 -17.04 -6.38
N ASP A 34 -16.09 -17.09 -7.55
CA ASP A 34 -14.97 -17.98 -7.80
C ASP A 34 -13.75 -17.59 -6.95
N LEU A 35 -12.87 -18.57 -6.70
CA LEU A 35 -11.56 -18.32 -6.11
C LEU A 35 -10.68 -17.69 -7.18
N LEU A 36 -10.28 -16.45 -6.94
CA LEU A 36 -9.40 -15.73 -7.84
C LEU A 36 -7.96 -15.77 -7.37
N MET A 37 -7.03 -15.79 -8.31
CA MET A 37 -5.60 -15.62 -8.02
C MET A 37 -5.26 -14.13 -7.89
N CYS A 38 -4.83 -13.74 -6.70
CA CYS A 38 -4.30 -12.41 -6.42
C CYS A 38 -2.78 -12.47 -6.25
N ARG A 39 -2.07 -11.47 -6.74
CA ARG A 39 -0.75 -11.12 -6.21
C ARG A 39 -0.93 -10.16 -5.05
N VAL A 40 -0.18 -10.38 -3.97
CA VAL A 40 -0.34 -9.65 -2.71
C VAL A 40 1.00 -9.15 -2.19
N VAL A 41 0.96 -8.04 -1.47
CA VAL A 41 2.03 -7.55 -0.62
C VAL A 41 1.45 -7.35 0.78
N ILE A 42 2.09 -7.91 1.79
CA ILE A 42 1.72 -7.73 3.19
C ILE A 42 2.87 -7.09 3.97
N ASP A 43 2.53 -6.34 5.00
CA ASP A 43 3.46 -5.97 6.07
C ASP A 43 3.21 -6.91 7.26
N VAL A 44 4.30 -7.44 7.82
CA VAL A 44 4.23 -8.33 9.00
C VAL A 44 4.54 -7.61 10.31
N ILE A 45 5.07 -6.39 10.27
CA ILE A 45 5.32 -5.58 11.47
C ILE A 45 4.05 -4.86 11.91
N GLU A 46 3.34 -4.24 10.96
CA GLU A 46 1.94 -3.86 11.12
C GLU A 46 1.11 -4.88 10.31
N PRO A 47 0.60 -5.98 10.91
CA PRO A 47 -0.04 -7.08 10.18
C PRO A 47 -1.20 -6.59 9.29
N ARG A 48 -0.90 -6.36 8.02
CA ARG A 48 -1.88 -5.85 7.05
C ARG A 48 -1.51 -6.20 5.61
N VAL A 49 -2.51 -6.27 4.75
CA VAL A 49 -2.30 -6.29 3.29
C VAL A 49 -2.05 -4.87 2.81
N VAL A 50 -0.85 -4.62 2.29
CA VAL A 50 -0.42 -3.31 1.79
C VAL A 50 -0.92 -3.09 0.36
N ALA A 51 -0.95 -4.13 -0.46
CA ALA A 51 -1.47 -4.06 -1.82
C ALA A 51 -1.92 -5.43 -2.30
N ALA A 52 -2.95 -5.46 -3.16
CA ALA A 52 -3.39 -6.67 -3.81
C ALA A 52 -3.95 -6.38 -5.20
N GLN A 53 -3.70 -7.29 -6.12
CA GLN A 53 -4.20 -7.20 -7.49
C GLN A 53 -4.58 -8.58 -8.01
N VAL A 54 -5.76 -8.70 -8.63
CA VAL A 54 -6.16 -9.92 -9.34
C VAL A 54 -5.28 -10.08 -10.58
N VAL A 55 -4.84 -11.30 -10.85
CA VAL A 55 -3.94 -11.63 -11.98
C VAL A 55 -4.42 -12.84 -12.79
N GLU A 56 -5.73 -13.03 -12.88
CA GLU A 56 -6.33 -14.22 -13.51
C GLU A 56 -6.91 -13.93 -14.91
N GLN A 57 -6.75 -14.88 -15.84
CA GLN A 57 -7.36 -14.86 -17.18
C GLN A 57 -7.07 -13.59 -18.01
N GLY A 58 -5.92 -12.94 -17.78
CA GLY A 58 -5.54 -11.70 -18.47
C GLY A 58 -6.19 -10.43 -17.90
N LEU A 59 -7.00 -10.58 -16.84
CA LEU A 59 -7.47 -9.47 -16.03
C LEU A 59 -6.38 -9.10 -15.01
N ILE A 60 -5.97 -7.84 -15.04
CA ILE A 60 -5.09 -7.24 -14.05
C ILE A 60 -5.87 -6.08 -13.45
N GLU A 61 -6.39 -6.26 -12.24
CA GLU A 61 -7.27 -5.30 -11.58
C GLU A 61 -6.90 -5.17 -10.10
N ASP A 62 -6.69 -3.93 -9.66
CA ASP A 62 -6.41 -3.64 -8.25
C ASP A 62 -7.67 -3.92 -7.42
N LEU A 63 -7.49 -4.52 -6.25
CA LEU A 63 -8.60 -4.70 -5.33
C LEU A 63 -9.06 -3.33 -4.81
N ASP A 64 -10.37 -3.11 -4.79
CA ASP A 64 -10.94 -1.94 -4.13
C ASP A 64 -10.74 -2.01 -2.61
N ALA A 65 -11.00 -0.91 -1.89
CA ALA A 65 -10.78 -0.84 -0.45
C ALA A 65 -11.56 -1.92 0.35
N SER A 66 -12.79 -2.25 -0.07
CA SER A 66 -13.62 -3.24 0.62
C SER A 66 -13.10 -4.67 0.38
N GLN A 67 -12.64 -4.95 -0.84
CA GLN A 67 -12.04 -6.23 -1.21
C GLN A 67 -10.69 -6.42 -0.52
N LEU A 68 -9.88 -5.36 -0.44
CA LEU A 68 -8.59 -5.37 0.25
C LEU A 68 -8.77 -5.67 1.74
N GLU A 69 -9.77 -5.05 2.37
CA GLU A 69 -10.09 -5.30 3.79
C GLU A 69 -10.58 -6.74 4.01
N ALA A 70 -11.46 -7.25 3.14
CA ALA A 70 -11.91 -8.65 3.24
C ALA A 70 -10.74 -9.65 3.08
N LEU A 71 -9.82 -9.38 2.15
CA LEU A 71 -8.61 -10.16 1.97
C LEU A 71 -7.70 -10.07 3.20
N ASN A 72 -7.52 -8.87 3.75
CA ASN A 72 -6.75 -8.62 4.95
C ASN A 72 -7.26 -9.47 6.13
N GLN A 73 -8.56 -9.42 6.41
CA GLN A 73 -9.18 -10.23 7.45
C GLN A 73 -9.01 -11.74 7.21
N ALA A 74 -9.12 -12.19 5.96
CA ALA A 74 -8.95 -13.60 5.62
C ALA A 74 -7.50 -14.10 5.82
N MET A 75 -6.50 -13.25 5.58
CA MET A 75 -5.09 -13.57 5.81
C MET A 75 -4.72 -13.50 7.29
N LEU A 76 -5.27 -12.52 8.03
CA LEU A 76 -5.10 -12.40 9.47
C LEU A 76 -5.71 -13.58 10.22
N ALA A 77 -6.91 -14.04 9.83
CA ALA A 77 -7.55 -15.22 10.41
C ALA A 77 -6.75 -16.52 10.21
N GLN A 78 -5.84 -16.54 9.22
CA GLN A 78 -4.93 -17.66 8.95
C GLN A 78 -3.53 -17.44 9.51
N GLU A 79 -3.33 -16.34 10.26
CA GLU A 79 -2.06 -16.00 10.92
C GLU A 79 -0.86 -15.98 9.97
N VAL A 80 -1.09 -15.59 8.70
CA VAL A 80 -0.05 -15.61 7.64
C VAL A 80 1.16 -14.76 8.02
N HIS A 81 0.94 -13.67 8.76
CA HIS A 81 1.97 -12.74 9.24
C HIS A 81 2.97 -13.37 10.22
N HIS A 82 2.64 -14.46 10.92
CA HIS A 82 3.57 -15.13 11.82
C HIS A 82 4.67 -15.91 11.08
N GLN A 83 4.34 -16.54 9.95
CA GLN A 83 5.27 -17.36 9.16
C GLN A 83 5.00 -17.22 7.64
N PRO A 84 5.19 -16.02 7.07
CA PRO A 84 4.81 -15.74 5.67
C PRO A 84 5.50 -16.68 4.66
N THR A 85 6.73 -17.11 4.94
CA THR A 85 7.47 -18.04 4.09
C THR A 85 6.87 -19.44 4.04
N ALA A 86 6.21 -19.90 5.11
CA ALA A 86 5.50 -21.19 5.12
C ALA A 86 4.29 -21.19 4.18
N TRP A 87 3.74 -20.01 3.92
CA TRP A 87 2.67 -19.75 2.96
C TRP A 87 3.18 -19.46 1.53
N GLY A 88 4.49 -19.59 1.30
CA GLY A 88 5.10 -19.34 -0.01
C GLY A 88 5.29 -17.86 -0.35
N LEU A 89 5.17 -16.95 0.63
CA LEU A 89 5.51 -15.55 0.44
C LEU A 89 7.02 -15.33 0.54
N THR A 90 7.51 -14.29 -0.12
CA THR A 90 8.94 -13.95 -0.21
C THR A 90 9.17 -12.54 0.27
N VAL A 91 10.29 -12.31 0.96
CA VAL A 91 10.66 -10.97 1.44
C VAL A 91 10.78 -10.00 0.27
N CYS A 92 10.27 -8.79 0.45
CA CYS A 92 10.37 -7.71 -0.50
C CYS A 92 11.04 -6.51 0.16
N ALA A 93 12.14 -6.02 -0.42
CA ALA A 93 12.89 -4.90 0.15
C ALA A 93 12.18 -3.55 -0.04
N MET A 94 11.45 -3.40 -1.15
CA MET A 94 10.72 -2.19 -1.54
C MET A 94 9.40 -2.59 -2.17
N LEU A 95 8.37 -1.76 -2.04
CA LEU A 95 7.07 -1.98 -2.63
C LEU A 95 7.22 -2.26 -4.15
N PRO A 96 6.67 -3.37 -4.67
CA PRO A 96 6.74 -3.68 -6.09
C PRO A 96 6.07 -2.59 -6.96
N LEU A 97 6.61 -2.37 -8.16
CA LEU A 97 6.11 -1.34 -9.10
C LEU A 97 4.61 -1.49 -9.46
N TRP A 98 4.11 -2.73 -9.45
CA TRP A 98 2.70 -2.99 -9.74
C TRP A 98 1.76 -2.63 -8.59
N ALA A 99 2.27 -2.62 -7.36
CA ALA A 99 1.46 -2.49 -6.16
C ALA A 99 1.00 -1.05 -6.00
N LYS A 100 -0.30 -0.85 -5.85
CA LYS A 100 -0.83 0.43 -5.38
C LYS A 100 -0.46 0.61 -3.90
N PRO A 101 0.30 1.65 -3.54
CA PRO A 101 0.69 1.88 -2.16
C PRO A 101 -0.53 2.21 -1.30
N THR A 102 -0.61 1.58 -0.13
CA THR A 102 -1.54 1.97 0.94
C THR A 102 -0.75 2.27 2.20
N PHE A 103 -1.21 3.27 2.94
CA PHE A 103 -0.57 3.73 4.17
C PHE A 103 -1.47 3.39 5.35
N SER A 104 -0.88 3.03 6.49
CA SER A 104 -1.62 2.99 7.75
C SER A 104 -1.83 4.40 8.27
N ASP A 105 -2.78 4.57 9.19
CA ASP A 105 -3.10 5.89 9.75
C ASP A 105 -1.85 6.53 10.39
N SER A 106 -1.03 5.76 11.11
CA SER A 106 0.24 6.22 11.68
C SER A 106 1.21 6.72 10.59
N GLN A 107 1.32 6.01 9.47
CA GLN A 107 2.16 6.40 8.34
C GLN A 107 1.63 7.66 7.64
N ILE A 108 0.30 7.84 7.57
CA ILE A 108 -0.32 9.05 7.01
C ILE A 108 -0.03 10.25 7.91
N GLU A 109 -0.28 10.14 9.22
CA GLU A 109 -0.05 11.20 10.19
C GLU A 109 1.41 11.69 10.17
N GLU A 110 2.37 10.76 10.12
CA GLU A 110 3.79 11.09 10.04
C GLU A 110 4.15 11.76 8.71
N MET A 111 3.58 11.29 7.60
CA MET A 111 3.79 11.90 6.30
C MET A 111 3.23 13.34 6.26
N GLU A 112 2.06 13.59 6.84
CA GLU A 112 1.47 14.93 6.98
C GLU A 112 2.34 15.83 7.87
N ARG A 113 2.90 15.29 8.96
CA ARG A 113 3.84 16.02 9.84
C ARG A 113 5.10 16.45 9.07
N ILE A 114 5.71 15.54 8.32
CA ILE A 114 6.89 15.84 7.49
C ILE A 114 6.55 16.87 6.40
N GLN A 115 5.35 16.80 5.82
CA GLN A 115 4.87 17.83 4.88
C GLN A 115 4.72 19.20 5.55
N GLY A 116 4.23 19.25 6.79
CA GLY A 116 4.19 20.49 7.59
C GLY A 116 5.57 21.13 7.73
N TYR A 117 6.60 20.34 8.05
CA TYR A 117 7.97 20.85 8.12
C TYR A 117 8.50 21.33 6.78
N LEU A 118 8.11 20.71 5.65
CA LEU A 118 8.50 21.19 4.33
C LEU A 118 7.87 22.54 4.00
N ILE A 119 6.65 22.79 4.47
CA ILE A 119 5.96 24.08 4.28
C ILE A 119 6.67 25.19 5.07
N ASP A 120 7.09 24.89 6.30
CA ASP A 120 7.76 25.84 7.20
C ASP A 120 9.27 25.95 6.97
N ALA A 121 9.86 25.10 6.12
CA ALA A 121 11.29 25.07 5.86
C ALA A 121 11.77 26.32 5.11
N SER A 122 12.97 26.79 5.47
CA SER A 122 13.71 27.77 4.69
C SER A 122 14.62 27.08 3.68
N ASP A 123 15.22 27.85 2.77
CA ASP A 123 16.21 27.35 1.80
C ASP A 123 17.37 26.60 2.47
N ASP A 124 17.72 26.95 3.72
CA ASP A 124 18.80 26.31 4.47
C ASP A 124 18.39 24.99 5.14
N SER A 125 17.09 24.74 5.36
CA SER A 125 16.59 23.55 6.06
C SER A 125 15.81 22.58 5.16
N VAL A 126 15.39 23.02 3.97
CA VAL A 126 14.59 22.22 3.03
C VAL A 126 15.25 20.88 2.70
N ASP A 127 16.56 20.85 2.43
CA ASP A 127 17.30 19.63 2.11
C ASP A 127 17.30 18.62 3.26
N THR A 128 17.34 19.11 4.50
CA THR A 128 17.30 18.26 5.69
C THR A 128 15.92 17.61 5.85
N VAL A 129 14.84 18.36 5.59
CA VAL A 129 13.48 17.84 5.67
C VAL A 129 13.20 16.87 4.51
N LEU A 130 13.76 17.10 3.32
CA LEU A 130 13.68 16.15 2.20
C LEU A 130 14.40 14.84 2.53
N GLN A 131 15.58 14.89 3.15
CA GLN A 131 16.28 13.69 3.63
C GLN A 131 15.48 12.95 4.69
N LEU A 132 14.81 13.67 5.60
CA LEU A 132 13.90 13.08 6.58
C LEU A 132 12.76 12.31 5.91
N ARG A 133 12.09 12.92 4.92
CA ARG A 133 11.03 12.28 4.15
C ARG A 133 11.54 11.02 3.46
N ASP A 134 12.68 11.10 2.78
CA ASP A 134 13.21 9.99 2.01
C ASP A 134 13.64 8.83 2.93
N HIS A 135 14.20 9.12 4.11
CA HIS A 135 14.51 8.11 5.12
C HIS A 135 13.25 7.47 5.71
N PHE A 136 12.21 8.26 6.00
CA PHE A 136 10.92 7.74 6.44
C PHE A 136 10.33 6.78 5.41
N LEU A 137 10.27 7.18 4.14
CA LEU A 137 9.75 6.35 3.05
C LEU A 137 10.54 5.05 2.90
N GLN A 138 11.88 5.12 2.95
CA GLN A 138 12.73 3.92 2.94
C GLN A 138 12.44 2.99 4.13
N GLY A 139 12.20 3.55 5.32
CA GLY A 139 11.85 2.79 6.52
C GLY A 139 10.56 1.99 6.37
N ILE A 140 9.60 2.48 5.58
CA ILE A 140 8.35 1.78 5.28
C ILE A 140 8.37 1.05 3.93
N CYS A 141 9.57 0.80 3.38
CA CYS A 141 9.79 0.12 2.10
C CYS A 141 9.11 0.82 0.90
N MET A 142 9.04 2.15 0.90
CA MET A 142 8.45 2.96 -0.17
C MET A 142 9.41 4.02 -0.72
N THR A 143 9.06 4.55 -1.89
CA THR A 143 9.78 5.63 -2.57
C THR A 143 8.89 6.86 -2.76
N CYS A 144 9.48 7.99 -3.14
CA CYS A 144 8.71 9.17 -3.54
C CYS A 144 7.77 8.90 -4.73
N GLU A 145 8.15 8.01 -5.64
CA GLU A 145 7.30 7.62 -6.78
C GLU A 145 6.04 6.90 -6.31
N ASP A 146 6.14 6.10 -5.25
CA ASP A 146 4.99 5.42 -4.64
C ASP A 146 4.02 6.43 -4.03
N VAL A 147 4.52 7.44 -3.32
CA VAL A 147 3.70 8.54 -2.80
C VAL A 147 2.99 9.28 -3.94
N HIS A 148 3.70 9.61 -5.01
CA HIS A 148 3.08 10.24 -6.18
C HIS A 148 2.03 9.35 -6.84
N ARG A 149 2.25 8.03 -6.89
CA ARG A 149 1.29 7.06 -7.42
C ARG A 149 0.02 6.97 -6.55
N ALA A 150 0.16 7.03 -5.23
CA ALA A 150 -1.00 7.10 -4.33
C ALA A 150 -1.84 8.36 -4.54
N VAL A 151 -1.19 9.54 -4.65
CA VAL A 151 -1.89 10.84 -4.75
C VAL A 151 -2.49 11.10 -6.13
N ARG A 152 -1.83 10.66 -7.20
CA ARG A 152 -2.25 10.98 -8.59
C ARG A 152 -3.32 10.08 -9.16
N GLN A 153 -3.63 8.96 -8.52
CA GLN A 153 -4.76 8.16 -8.98
C GLN A 153 -6.05 8.89 -8.56
N PRO A 154 -6.87 9.37 -9.52
CA PRO A 154 -8.22 9.75 -9.19
C PRO A 154 -8.91 8.52 -8.56
N ASP A 155 -9.92 8.75 -7.71
CA ASP A 155 -10.95 7.74 -7.50
C ASP A 155 -11.53 7.39 -8.87
N GLU A 156 -10.98 6.38 -9.55
CA GLU A 156 -11.46 5.90 -10.85
C GLU A 156 -12.80 5.16 -10.69
N TYR A 157 -13.69 5.62 -9.80
CA TYR A 157 -15.10 5.29 -9.83
C TYR A 157 -15.93 6.49 -9.38
N GLY A 158 -16.23 7.36 -10.35
CA GLY A 158 -17.01 8.57 -10.13
C GLY A 158 -17.78 9.09 -11.34
N THR A 159 -18.21 8.26 -12.30
CA THR A 159 -19.45 8.54 -13.07
C THR A 159 -19.94 7.29 -13.82
N GLY A 160 -21.21 6.97 -13.58
CA GLY A 160 -21.84 5.72 -13.99
C GLY A 160 -22.12 5.54 -15.48
N MET A 161 -22.40 4.28 -15.81
CA MET A 161 -23.28 3.82 -16.89
C MET A 161 -23.33 4.69 -18.16
N ARG A 162 -22.48 4.40 -19.14
CA ARG A 162 -22.95 4.52 -20.54
C ARG A 162 -23.71 3.25 -20.87
N LYS A 163 -25.05 3.34 -20.71
CA LYS A 163 -26.04 2.37 -21.19
C LYS A 163 -25.62 1.81 -22.56
N GLY A 164 -25.60 0.49 -22.66
CA GLY A 164 -25.52 -0.20 -23.94
C GLY A 164 -26.73 0.09 -24.82
N GLY A 165 -26.50 -0.04 -26.12
CA GLY A 165 -27.53 -0.05 -27.16
C GLY A 165 -26.89 -0.25 -28.52
N ARG A 166 -26.72 -1.52 -28.93
CA ARG A 166 -26.25 -1.92 -30.26
C ARG A 166 -27.21 -1.45 -31.35
N GLY A 167 -26.64 -0.97 -32.47
CA GLY A 167 -26.94 -1.31 -33.87
C GLY A 167 -28.35 -1.05 -34.43
N LEU A 168 -28.42 -0.43 -35.61
CA LEU A 168 -28.63 -1.11 -36.89
C LEU A 168 -28.58 -0.12 -38.07
N ALA A 169 -28.10 -0.63 -39.19
CA ALA A 169 -28.07 0.04 -40.48
C ALA A 169 -29.47 0.22 -41.08
N SER A 170 -29.70 1.35 -41.75
CA SER A 170 -30.27 1.51 -43.10
C SER A 170 -30.32 3.00 -43.44
#